data_AF-H1Q1R3-F1
#
_entry.id   AF-H1Q1R3-F1
#
_cell.length_a   1.000
_cell.length_b   1.000
_cell.length_c   1.000
_cell.angle_alpha   90.00
_cell.angle_beta   90.00
_cell.angle_gamma   90.00
#
_symmetry.space_group_name_H-M   'P 1'
#
loop_
_entity.id
_entity.type
_entity.pdbx_description
1 polymer ?
#
loop_
_entity_poly.entity_id
_entity_poly.type
_entity_poly.pdbx_seq_one_letter_code
_entity_poly.pdbx_strand_id
1 'polypeptide(L)' 'MFSWRKLRSGFLIYSIPGQIRHIDNVADDNDDGNIKLFLDYYMLSEAEEIYSFIGSGLYKSDFPNYAAIIGGKVLKRINI' A
#
# COMPACT_ATOMS: atom_id res chain seq x y z
N MET A 1 4.30 -13.48 12.85
CA MET A 1 5.72 -13.14 13.06
C MET A 1 6.20 -12.34 11.84
N PHE A 2 6.61 -11.10 12.06
CA PHE A 2 6.93 -10.12 11.01
C PHE A 2 8.30 -10.39 10.38
N SER A 3 8.44 -10.22 9.05
CA SER A 3 9.67 -10.51 8.31
C SER A 3 10.26 -9.24 7.68
N TRP A 4 11.48 -8.89 8.07
CA TRP A 4 12.23 -7.76 7.53
C TRP A 4 13.08 -8.21 6.36
N ARG A 5 12.96 -7.52 5.21
CA ARG A 5 13.84 -7.76 4.05
C ARG A 5 14.77 -6.58 3.86
N LYS A 6 16.07 -6.84 3.99
CA LYS A 6 17.12 -5.84 3.73
C LYS A 6 17.45 -5.86 2.25
N LEU A 7 17.27 -4.73 1.55
CA LEU A 7 17.72 -4.59 0.17
C LEU A 7 19.22 -4.25 0.13
N ARG A 8 19.85 -4.51 -1.02
CA ARG A 8 21.29 -4.23 -1.27
C ARG A 8 21.69 -2.77 -1.02
N SER A 9 20.73 -1.84 -1.04
CA SER A 9 20.91 -0.40 -0.85
C SER A 9 20.90 0.08 0.62
N GLY A 10 20.72 -0.81 1.61
CA GLY A 10 20.69 -0.44 3.03
C GLY A 10 19.31 0.01 3.54
N PHE A 11 18.31 0.12 2.68
CA PHE A 11 16.93 0.36 3.07
C PHE A 11 16.31 -0.89 3.69
N LEU A 12 15.69 -0.72 4.86
CA LEU A 12 14.83 -1.72 5.48
C LEU A 12 13.42 -1.55 4.91
N ILE A 13 12.99 -2.52 4.13
CA ILE A 13 11.60 -2.56 3.67
C ILE A 13 10.88 -3.60 4.52
N TYR A 14 9.79 -3.12 5.12
CA TYR A 14 8.83 -3.99 5.77
C TYR A 14 7.63 -4.19 4.84
N SER A 15 7.25 -5.45 4.67
CA SER A 15 6.06 -5.81 3.93
C SER A 15 5.20 -6.69 4.81
N ILE A 16 3.94 -6.30 4.98
CA ILE A 16 2.97 -7.12 5.68
C ILE A 16 2.64 -8.31 4.76
N PRO A 17 2.84 -9.56 5.19
CA PRO A 17 2.47 -10.73 4.40
C PRO A 17 0.95 -10.77 4.20
N GLY A 18 0.52 -11.23 3.03
CA GLY A 18 -0.89 -11.36 2.68
C GLY A 18 -1.11 -11.27 1.18
N GLN A 19 -2.32 -11.60 0.73
CA GLN A 19 -2.71 -11.40 -0.66
C GLN A 19 -3.07 -9.94 -0.91
N ILE A 20 -2.60 -9.38 -2.02
CA ILE A 20 -3.09 -8.09 -2.52
C ILE A 20 -4.46 -8.34 -3.15
N ARG A 21 -5.46 -7.55 -2.76
CA ARG A 21 -6.83 -7.61 -3.29
C ARG A 21 -7.29 -6.26 -3.80
N HIS A 22 -8.29 -6.29 -4.69
CA HIS A 22 -9.05 -5.10 -5.08
C HIS A 22 -10.32 -5.05 -4.22
N ILE A 23 -10.70 -3.87 -3.75
CA ILE A 23 -11.86 -3.70 -2.85
C ILE A 23 -13.18 -4.14 -3.49
N ASP A 24 -13.29 -4.03 -4.82
CA ASP A 24 -14.48 -4.47 -5.58
C ASP A 24 -14.47 -5.97 -5.93
N ASN A 25 -13.52 -6.77 -5.43
CA ASN A 25 -13.51 -8.21 -5.67
C ASN A 25 -14.41 -8.94 -4.65
N VAL A 26 -15.70 -8.60 -4.66
CA VAL A 26 -16.73 -8.96 -3.65
C VAL A 26 -17.15 -10.44 -3.69
N ALA A 27 -16.61 -11.23 -4.62
CA ALA A 27 -17.02 -12.62 -4.81
C ALA A 27 -16.46 -13.59 -3.76
N ASP A 28 -15.53 -13.14 -2.91
CA ASP A 28 -14.82 -13.97 -1.95
C ASP A 28 -14.83 -13.28 -0.58
N ASP A 29 -15.68 -13.78 0.32
CA ASP A 29 -15.93 -13.30 1.69
C ASP A 29 -14.78 -13.63 2.66
N ASN A 30 -13.57 -13.76 2.13
CA ASN A 30 -12.37 -14.03 2.90
C ASN A 30 -11.94 -12.79 3.70
N ASP A 31 -12.36 -12.76 4.96
CA ASP A 31 -12.11 -11.70 5.93
C ASP A 31 -10.62 -11.30 6.05
N ASP A 32 -9.69 -12.26 5.94
CA ASP A 32 -8.25 -11.98 6.06
C ASP A 32 -7.75 -11.04 4.96
N GLY A 33 -8.29 -11.18 3.75
CA GLY A 33 -7.96 -10.30 2.62
C GLY A 33 -8.44 -8.87 2.83
N ASN A 34 -9.63 -8.71 3.40
CA ASN A 34 -10.23 -7.42 3.72
C ASN A 34 -9.48 -6.72 4.87
N ILE A 35 -9.12 -7.47 5.93
CA ILE A 35 -8.34 -6.97 7.05
C ILE A 35 -6.96 -6.51 6.60
N LYS A 36 -6.30 -7.28 5.71
CA LYS A 36 -5.01 -6.88 5.13
C LYS A 36 -5.10 -5.56 4.36
N LEU A 37 -6.12 -5.41 3.52
CA LEU A 37 -6.36 -4.20 2.74
C LEU A 37 -6.63 -3.00 3.65
N PHE A 38 -7.44 -3.18 4.71
CA PHE A 38 -7.66 -2.16 5.72
C PHE A 38 -6.36 -1.77 6.44
N LEU A 39 -5.56 -2.75 6.87
CA LEU A 39 -4.29 -2.50 7.56
C LEU A 39 -3.29 -1.74 6.69
N ASP A 40 -3.15 -2.09 5.41
CA ASP A 40 -2.30 -1.36 4.46
C ASP A 40 -2.76 0.10 4.34
N TYR A 41 -4.07 0.29 4.22
CA TYR A 41 -4.67 1.60 4.06
C TYR A 41 -4.46 2.48 5.29
N TYR A 42 -4.67 1.92 6.49
CA TYR A 42 -4.42 2.58 7.77
C TYR A 42 -2.94 2.94 7.96
N MET A 43 -2.02 2.03 7.63
CA MET A 43 -0.59 2.33 7.71
C MET A 43 -0.18 3.46 6.76
N LEU A 44 -0.80 3.55 5.58
CA LEU A 44 -0.56 4.65 4.66
C LEU A 44 -1.12 5.97 5.19
N SER A 45 -2.32 5.99 5.79
CA SER A 45 -2.90 7.23 6.33
C SER A 45 -2.07 7.81 7.48
N GLU A 46 -1.46 6.95 8.29
CA GLU A 46 -0.59 7.36 9.40
C GLU A 46 0.86 7.64 9.00
N ALA A 47 1.23 7.42 7.72
CA ALA A 47 2.60 7.61 7.27
C ALA A 47 3.03 9.10 7.30
N GLU A 48 4.32 9.34 7.50
CA GLU A 48 4.89 10.68 7.38
C GLU A 48 4.78 11.19 5.93
N GLU A 49 5.13 10.34 4.97
CA GLU A 49 5.08 10.63 3.54
C GLU A 49 4.59 9.43 2.73
N ILE A 50 3.89 9.71 1.63
CA ILE A 50 3.31 8.68 0.76
C ILE A 50 3.81 8.89 -0.67
N TYR A 51 4.35 7.82 -1.26
CA TYR A 51 4.89 7.80 -2.61
C TYR A 51 4.14 6.79 -3.48
N SER A 52 3.79 7.17 -4.71
CA SER A 52 3.20 6.28 -5.71
C SER A 52 4.07 6.29 -6.97
N PHE A 53 4.68 5.14 -7.26
CA PHE A 53 5.43 4.95 -8.49
C PHE A 53 4.49 4.68 -9.66
N ILE A 54 4.70 5.39 -10.76
CA ILE A 54 3.95 5.27 -12.01
C ILE A 54 4.96 4.97 -13.12
N GLY A 55 4.67 4.02 -13.98
CA GLY A 55 5.58 3.60 -15.03
C GLY A 55 4.92 2.63 -16.00
N SER A 56 5.66 2.21 -17.03
CA SER A 56 5.15 1.23 -17.98
C SER A 56 4.82 -0.10 -17.27
N GLY A 57 3.59 -0.57 -17.40
CA GLY A 57 3.10 -1.79 -16.73
C GLY A 57 2.65 -1.60 -15.28
N LEU A 58 2.70 -0.39 -14.72
CA LEU A 58 2.16 -0.10 -13.39
C LEU A 58 0.77 0.52 -13.48
N TYR A 59 -0.16 0.02 -12.67
CA TYR A 59 -1.49 0.59 -12.57
C TYR A 59 -1.46 1.87 -11.73
N LYS A 60 -2.04 2.95 -12.26
CA LYS A 60 -2.19 4.22 -11.55
C LYS A 60 -3.33 4.12 -10.53
N SER A 61 -3.02 3.54 -9.38
CA SER A 61 -3.99 3.34 -8.30
C SER A 61 -4.31 4.63 -7.55
N ASP A 62 -5.60 4.88 -7.29
CA ASP A 62 -6.06 5.92 -6.36
C ASP A 62 -6.16 5.44 -4.90
N PHE A 63 -5.89 4.16 -4.63
CA PHE A 63 -5.82 3.61 -3.28
C PHE A 63 -4.91 4.45 -2.34
N PRO A 64 -3.63 4.72 -2.67
CA PRO A 64 -2.79 5.57 -1.83
C PRO A 64 -3.22 7.04 -1.81
N ASN A 65 -3.99 7.50 -2.82
CA ASN A 65 -4.51 8.86 -2.85
C ASN A 65 -5.59 9.06 -1.78
N TYR A 66 -6.51 8.11 -1.63
CA TYR A 66 -7.53 8.21 -0.60
C TYR A 66 -6.94 8.07 0.81
N ALA A 67 -5.95 7.18 1.01
CA ALA A 67 -5.23 7.10 2.28
C ALA A 67 -4.54 8.43 2.64
N ALA A 68 -3.93 9.10 1.64
CA ALA A 68 -3.34 10.42 1.82
C ALA A 68 -4.38 11.47 2.24
N ILE A 69 -5.56 11.49 1.59
CA ILE A 69 -6.65 12.42 1.93
C ILE A 69 -7.07 12.24 3.40
N ILE A 70 -7.27 10.99 3.84
CA ILE A 70 -7.65 10.68 5.23
C ILE A 70 -6.57 11.08 6.22
N GLY A 71 -5.30 10.82 5.89
CA GLY A 71 -4.15 11.21 6.72
C GLY A 71 -3.80 12.70 6.69
N GLY A 72 -4.51 13.52 5.89
CA GLY A 72 -4.16 14.92 5.68
C GLY A 72 -2.79 15.11 5.01
N LYS A 73 -2.37 14.17 4.16
CA LYS A 73 -1.08 14.11 3.47
C LYS A 73 -1.21 14.43 1.98
N VAL A 74 -0.09 14.77 1.35
CA VAL A 74 0.00 14.93 -0.11
C VAL A 74 0.68 13.70 -0.70
N LEU A 75 0.00 13.04 -1.65
CA LEU A 75 0.56 11.93 -2.41
C LEU A 75 1.63 12.43 -3.40
N LYS A 76 2.86 11.92 -3.30
CA LYS A 76 3.95 12.22 -4.25
C LYS A 76 3.99 11.14 -5.33
N ARG A 77 3.72 11.52 -6.58
CA ARG A 77 3.81 10.62 -7.74
C ARG A 77 5.21 10.66 -8.35
N ILE A 78 5.86 9.50 -8.47
CA ILE A 78 7.19 9.34 -9.05
C ILE A 78 7.05 8.57 -10.36
N ASN A 79 7.52 9.14 -11.47
CA ASN A 79 7.57 8.42 -12.75
C ASN A 79 8.88 7.61 -12.82
N ILE A 80 8.77 6.34 -13.19
CA ILE A 80 9.90 5.40 -13.37
C ILE A 80 9.81 4.64 -14.69
#